data_AF-A0A534UGR4-F1
#
_entry.id   AF-A0A534UGR4-F1
#
_cell.length_a   1.000
_cell.length_b   1.000
_cell.length_c   1.000
_cell.angle_alpha   90.00
_cell.angle_beta   90.00
_cell.angle_gamma   90.00
#
_symmetry.space_group_name_H-M   'P 1'
#
loop_
_entity.id
_entity.type
_entity.pdbx_description
1 polymer ?
#
loop_
_entity_poly.entity_id
_entity_poly.type
_entity_poly.pdbx_seq_one_letter_code
_entity_poly.pdbx_strand_id
1 'polypeptide(L)' 'MANKMYKDRLVIVGAALDKQTGKWTARITIAHTMHPAGSFDTEEEAETFALRFATEYIDGRTK' A
#
# COMPACT_ATOMS: atom_id res chain seq x y z
N MET A 1 -15.99 5.05 -8.05
CA MET A 1 -14.67 4.79 -7.43
C MET A 1 -14.47 5.82 -6.32
N ALA A 2 -14.55 5.40 -5.07
CA ALA A 2 -14.55 6.31 -3.91
C ALA A 2 -13.11 6.55 -3.43
N ASN A 3 -12.58 7.74 -3.68
CA ASN A 3 -11.29 8.15 -3.14
C ASN A 3 -11.51 8.61 -1.69
N LYS A 4 -11.35 7.71 -0.71
CA LYS A 4 -11.43 8.07 0.71
C LYS A 4 -10.17 8.87 1.07
N MET A 5 -10.36 10.15 1.33
CA MET A 5 -9.31 11.10 1.69
C MET A 5 -8.96 10.92 3.18
N TYR A 6 -7.89 10.18 3.47
CA TYR A 6 -7.46 9.91 4.84
C TYR A 6 -6.63 11.10 5.38
N LYS A 7 -7.29 12.05 6.04
CA LYS A 7 -6.71 13.10 6.93
C LYS A 7 -5.37 13.71 6.48
N ASP A 8 -5.40 14.85 5.78
CA ASP A 8 -4.27 15.78 5.55
C ASP A 8 -2.95 15.21 4.98
N ARG A 9 -2.86 13.90 4.76
CA ARG A 9 -1.70 13.21 4.22
C ARG A 9 -2.15 12.47 2.98
N LEU A 10 -1.51 12.78 1.86
CA LEU A 10 -1.73 12.06 0.62
C LEU A 10 -1.27 10.61 0.82
N VAL A 11 -2.22 9.68 0.81
CA VAL A 11 -1.97 8.24 0.86
C VAL A 11 -2.44 7.64 -0.46
N ILE A 12 -1.52 6.99 -1.15
CA ILE A 12 -1.80 6.27 -2.40
C ILE A 12 -1.39 4.82 -2.17
N VAL A 13 -2.35 3.91 -2.28
CA VAL A 13 -2.16 2.47 -2.16
C VAL A 13 -2.50 1.79 -3.48
N GLY A 14 -1.85 0.68 -3.77
CA GLY A 14 -2.18 -0.20 -4.89
C GLY A 14 -1.27 -1.41 -4.95
N ALA A 15 -1.47 -2.24 -5.97
CA ALA A 15 -0.61 -3.37 -6.28
C ALA A 15 0.02 -3.20 -7.67
N ALA A 16 1.20 -3.76 -7.86
CA ALA A 16 1.88 -3.79 -9.15
C ALA A 16 2.50 -5.16 -9.38
N LEU A 17 2.18 -5.79 -10.51
CA LEU A 17 2.80 -7.04 -10.92
C LEU A 17 4.26 -6.80 -11.32
N ASP A 18 5.17 -7.45 -10.60
CA ASP A 18 6.56 -7.56 -11.00
C ASP A 18 6.67 -8.61 -12.11
N LYS A 19 7.00 -8.15 -13.31
CA LYS A 19 7.07 -9.00 -14.51
C LYS A 19 8.28 -9.94 -14.53
N GLN A 20 9.29 -9.73 -13.69
CA GLN A 20 10.47 -10.59 -13.63
C GLN A 20 10.23 -11.80 -12.72
N THR A 21 9.56 -11.58 -11.59
CA THR A 21 9.30 -12.60 -10.57
C THR A 21 7.89 -13.20 -10.68
N GLY A 22 6.97 -12.54 -11.38
CA GLY A 22 5.57 -12.93 -11.45
C GLY A 22 4.78 -12.61 -10.18
N LYS A 23 5.37 -11.87 -9.23
CA LYS A 23 4.76 -11.55 -7.93
C LYS A 23 4.12 -10.18 -7.92
N TRP A 24 3.04 -10.03 -7.17
CA TRP A 24 2.38 -8.75 -6.94
C TRP A 24 3.06 -8.01 -5.79
N THR A 25 3.51 -6.79 -6.04
CA THR A 25 4.15 -5.95 -5.02
C THR A 25 3.19 -4.86 -4.58
N ALA A 26 2.99 -4.75 -3.28
CA ALA A 26 2.20 -3.65 -2.71
C ALA A 26 2.97 -2.32 -2.91
N ARG A 27 2.25 -1.27 -3.30
CA ARG A 27 2.79 0.08 -3.47
C ARG A 27 2.08 1.00 -2.52
N ILE A 28 2.85 1.60 -1.62
CA ILE A 28 2.32 2.47 -0.57
C ILE A 28 3.11 3.76 -0.61
N THR A 29 2.44 4.86 -0.93
CA THR A 29 3.02 6.20 -0.88
C THR A 29 2.30 7.00 0.20
N ILE A 30 3.04 7.42 1.22
CA ILE A 30 2.52 8.21 2.34
C ILE A 30 3.31 9.51 2.39
N ALA A 31 2.63 10.64 2.28
CA ALA A 31 3.26 11.97 2.33
C ALA A 31 4.48 12.09 1.38
N HIS A 32 4.32 11.64 0.13
CA HIS A 32 5.36 11.58 -0.92
C HIS A 32 6.52 10.61 -0.69
N THR A 33 6.53 9.86 0.41
CA THR A 33 7.52 8.82 0.66
C THR A 33 6.95 7.47 0.25
N MET A 34 7.67 6.75 -0.61
CA MET A 34 7.33 5.37 -0.95
C MET A 34 7.82 4.46 0.16
N HIS A 35 6.91 3.68 0.74
CA HIS A 35 7.25 2.66 1.71
C HIS A 35 7.42 1.32 0.99
N PRO A 36 8.54 0.61 1.19
CA PRO A 36 8.70 -0.73 0.65
C PRO A 36 7.66 -1.64 1.30
N ALA A 37 6.88 -2.32 0.48
CA ALA A 37 5.92 -3.31 0.92
C ALA A 37 6.26 -4.66 0.27
N GLY A 38 5.84 -5.74 0.92
CA GLY A 38 6.21 -7.10 0.53
C GLY A 38 5.79 -7.49 -0.88
N SER A 39 6.30 -8.64 -1.32
CA SER A 39 5.87 -9.31 -2.55
C SER A 39 4.89 -10.44 -2.19
N PHE A 40 3.80 -10.52 -2.93
CA PHE A 40 2.66 -11.41 -2.73
C PHE A 40 2.39 -12.22 -4.00
N ASP A 41 1.68 -13.33 -3.87
CA ASP A 41 1.36 -14.18 -5.03
C ASP A 41 0.12 -13.66 -5.78
N THR A 42 -0.74 -12.87 -5.12
CA THR A 42 -1.97 -12.31 -5.72
C THR A 42 -2.08 -10.79 -5.59
N GLU A 43 -2.82 -10.19 -6.52
CA GLU A 43 -3.13 -8.75 -6.51
C GLU A 43 -3.92 -8.36 -5.25
N GLU A 44 -4.93 -9.16 -4.90
CA GLU A 44 -5.82 -8.91 -3.77
C GLU A 44 -5.09 -8.93 -2.43
N GLU A 45 -4.12 -9.83 -2.24
CA GLU A 45 -3.27 -9.84 -1.04
C GLU A 45 -2.39 -8.58 -0.96
N ALA A 46 -1.81 -8.17 -2.08
CA ALA A 46 -0.99 -6.97 -2.14
C ALA A 46 -1.79 -5.70 -1.83
N GLU A 47 -3.00 -5.57 -2.39
CA GLU A 47 -3.89 -4.44 -2.10
C GLU A 47 -4.38 -4.44 -0.66
N THR A 48 -4.78 -5.61 -0.15
CA THR A 48 -5.23 -5.76 1.25
C THR A 48 -4.11 -5.39 2.22
N PHE A 49 -2.88 -5.82 1.95
CA PHE A 49 -1.72 -5.43 2.74
C PHE A 49 -1.46 -3.93 2.67
N ALA A 50 -1.50 -3.33 1.47
CA ALA A 50 -1.29 -1.90 1.28
C ALA A 50 -2.31 -1.05 2.07
N LEU A 51 -3.59 -1.42 2.01
CA LEU A 51 -4.67 -0.77 2.76
C LEU A 51 -4.48 -0.90 4.27
N ARG A 52 -4.13 -2.09 4.75
CA ARG A 52 -3.89 -2.35 6.17
C ARG A 52 -2.71 -1.54 6.68
N PHE A 53 -1.58 -1.58 5.99
CA PHE A 53 -0.38 -0.83 6.37
C PHE A 53 -0.64 0.68 6.41
N ALA A 54 -1.33 1.22 5.39
CA ALA A 54 -1.72 2.62 5.38
C ALA A 54 -2.57 2.99 6.61
N THR A 55 -3.51 2.12 6.99
CA THR A 55 -4.34 2.31 8.19
C THR A 55 -3.50 2.30 9.46
N GLU A 56 -2.60 1.32 9.62
CA GLU A 56 -1.72 1.22 10.80
C GLU A 56 -0.73 2.40 10.91
N TYR A 57 -0.26 2.91 9.77
CA TYR A 57 0.64 4.07 9.71
C TYR A 57 -0.07 5.38 10.07
N ILE A 58 -1.29 5.58 9.58
CA ILE A 58 -2.10 6.76 9.93
C ILE A 58 -2.53 6.72 11.40
N ASP A 59 -2.86 5.53 11.92
CA ASP A 59 -3.26 5.33 13.31
C ASP A 59 -2.08 5.45 14.30
N GLY A 60 -0.85 5.60 13.81
CA GLY A 60 0.35 5.77 14.64
C GLY A 60 0.76 4.50 15.40
N ARG A 61 0.30 3.32 14.95
CA ARG A 61 0.65 2.02 15.56
C ARG A 61 1.97 1.45 15.06
N THR A 62 2.53 1.99 13.97
CA THR A 62 3.90 1.71 13.55
C THR A 62 4.85 2.61 14.33
N LYS A 63 5.37 2.09 15.45
CA LYS A 63 6.46 2.66 16.23
C LYS A 63 7.82 2.28 15.65
#